data_AF-A0A2Z6R313-F1
#
_entry.id   AF-A0A2Z6R313-F1
#
_cell.length_a   1.000
_cell.length_b   1.000
_cell.length_c   1.000
_cell.angle_alpha   90.00
_cell.angle_beta   90.00
_cell.angle_gamma   90.00
#
_symmetry.space_group_name_H-M   'P 1'
#
loop_
_entity.id
_entity.type
_entity.pdbx_description
1 polymer ?
#
loop_
_entity_poly.entity_id
_entity_poly.type
_entity_poly.pdbx_seq_one_letter_code
_entity_poly.pdbx_strand_id
1 'polypeptide(L)'
;MKWSHRTRILLHLGDASPHGRRFTDKRDSYPDGDPNGLTAEGVLENIQTEEILYHFGKITNQTDKMVDVFRDIIGEFPVFNLDTDCKDPEVLTKKLFEAVCSSITSSVTLTSITEENVYVRRRRELEIEKNVPDWERLPVNTGKLLHYLTPKTVDDIKNQKYFKNKSNLIIRKFSYKLAPKPFSSGAERYAYYALDVTRDTAEEVVIKECIELGRKANSLERYLEMVEVSTVAHFLSAKFNFAAKRIGIKKKVDFLKSQALRYKDDSDTGCYAVEPKFREGTFKRFNVNRGVIKEYHSTLEAFAHFTYEYTGGYLVVYDLQGVELPSKFLLTDPAIHCKNRLRFGRTNLGKRGIEECFLKNHNCGNVCQKLGLTNISK
;
A
#
# COMPACT_ATOMS: atom_id res chain seq x y z
N MET A 1 23.55 -1.78 2.04
CA MET A 1 24.48 -0.68 1.72
C MET A 1 23.83 0.64 2.14
N LYS A 2 24.51 1.55 2.85
CA LYS A 2 23.97 2.88 3.19
C LYS A 2 24.46 3.88 2.13
N TRP A 3 23.59 4.23 1.18
CA TRP A 3 23.89 5.18 0.11
C TRP A 3 23.52 6.60 0.56
N SER A 4 24.44 7.56 0.44
CA SER A 4 24.25 8.97 0.82
C SER A 4 23.67 9.83 -0.31
N HIS A 5 23.90 9.44 -1.56
CA HIS A 5 23.48 10.21 -2.74
C HIS A 5 22.11 9.76 -3.27
N ARG A 6 21.38 10.72 -3.88
CA ARG A 6 20.03 10.52 -4.40
C ARG A 6 20.01 9.71 -5.70
N THR A 7 20.91 10.01 -6.63
CA THR A 7 21.06 9.24 -7.87
C THR A 7 21.72 7.90 -7.56
N ARG A 8 20.97 6.81 -7.71
CA ARG A 8 21.43 5.43 -7.54
C ARG A 8 21.14 4.69 -8.82
N ILE A 9 22.14 4.02 -9.38
CA ILE A 9 22.04 3.42 -10.71
C ILE A 9 22.51 1.97 -10.61
N LEU A 10 21.77 1.07 -11.25
CA LEU A 10 22.21 -0.29 -11.52
C LEU A 10 22.19 -0.51 -13.03
N LEU A 11 23.37 -0.67 -13.63
CA LEU A 11 23.52 -1.16 -14.99
C LEU A 11 23.76 -2.66 -14.95
N HIS A 12 22.76 -3.44 -15.34
CA HIS A 12 22.81 -4.89 -15.40
C HIS A 12 23.19 -5.34 -16.81
N LEU A 13 24.37 -5.95 -16.95
CA LEU A 13 24.83 -6.51 -18.22
C LEU A 13 24.45 -7.99 -18.30
N GLY A 14 23.73 -8.37 -19.35
CA GLY A 14 23.25 -9.74 -19.54
C GLY A 14 23.71 -10.33 -20.87
N ASP A 15 24.45 -11.43 -20.80
CA ASP A 15 24.83 -12.27 -21.95
C ASP A 15 23.94 -13.53 -22.06
N ALA A 16 23.30 -13.94 -20.96
CA ALA A 16 22.33 -15.03 -20.90
C ALA A 16 21.19 -14.74 -19.91
N SER A 17 20.05 -15.39 -20.12
CA SER A 17 18.88 -15.34 -19.24
C SER A 17 19.13 -16.09 -17.91
N PRO A 18 18.50 -15.69 -16.80
CA PRO A 18 18.51 -16.46 -15.55
C PRO A 18 17.75 -17.78 -15.67
N HIS A 19 17.93 -18.65 -14.68
CA HIS A 19 17.20 -19.91 -14.54
C HIS A 19 15.68 -19.70 -14.44
N GLY A 20 14.92 -20.61 -15.02
CA GLY A 20 13.48 -20.67 -15.04
C GLY A 20 12.90 -20.67 -16.46
N ARG A 21 11.96 -21.59 -16.75
CA ARG A 21 11.24 -21.68 -18.05
C ARG A 21 10.55 -20.38 -18.45
N ARG A 22 10.28 -19.51 -17.48
CA ARG A 22 9.69 -18.19 -17.70
C ARG A 22 10.65 -17.24 -18.45
N PHE A 23 11.94 -17.36 -18.26
CA PHE A 23 12.93 -16.41 -18.80
C PHE A 23 13.61 -16.90 -20.08
N THR A 24 13.50 -18.19 -20.40
CA THR A 24 14.13 -18.78 -21.59
C THR A 24 13.38 -20.00 -22.10
N ASP A 25 13.47 -20.25 -23.41
CA ASP A 25 13.00 -21.48 -24.07
C ASP A 25 14.14 -22.49 -24.27
N LYS A 26 15.36 -22.14 -23.84
CA LYS A 26 16.52 -23.03 -23.92
C LYS A 26 16.49 -24.08 -22.82
N ARG A 27 17.29 -25.13 -23.02
CA ARG A 27 17.49 -26.17 -22.02
C ARG A 27 18.12 -25.55 -20.76
N ASP A 28 17.45 -25.72 -19.64
CA ASP A 28 17.83 -25.16 -18.35
C ASP A 28 18.00 -26.28 -17.31
N SER A 29 19.06 -26.17 -16.50
CA SER A 29 19.35 -27.11 -15.41
C SER A 29 18.47 -26.86 -14.19
N TYR A 30 17.88 -25.66 -14.06
CA TYR A 30 16.99 -25.28 -12.98
C TYR A 30 15.68 -24.67 -13.51
N PRO A 31 14.87 -25.48 -14.22
CA PRO A 31 13.71 -24.99 -14.95
C PRO A 31 12.61 -24.37 -14.08
N ASP A 32 12.59 -24.70 -12.79
CA ASP A 32 11.60 -24.20 -11.82
C ASP A 32 12.07 -22.93 -11.10
N GLY A 33 13.24 -22.37 -11.48
CA GLY A 33 13.78 -21.11 -10.96
C GLY A 33 15.08 -21.29 -10.17
N ASP A 34 15.49 -20.22 -9.48
CA ASP A 34 16.72 -20.22 -8.68
C ASP A 34 16.66 -21.28 -7.55
N PRO A 35 17.68 -22.15 -7.41
CA PRO A 35 17.69 -23.21 -6.40
C PRO A 35 17.74 -22.68 -4.95
N ASN A 36 18.10 -21.40 -4.75
CA ASN A 36 18.11 -20.75 -3.45
C ASN A 36 16.82 -19.98 -3.14
N GLY A 37 15.83 -20.03 -4.04
CA GLY A 37 14.50 -19.44 -3.87
C GLY A 37 14.42 -17.94 -4.17
N LEU A 38 15.44 -17.35 -4.82
CA LEU A 38 15.37 -15.96 -5.28
C LEU A 38 14.39 -15.84 -6.46
N THR A 39 13.56 -14.80 -6.44
CA THR A 39 12.63 -14.49 -7.53
C THR A 39 13.00 -13.15 -8.16
N ALA A 40 12.79 -13.03 -9.48
CA ALA A 40 12.97 -11.77 -10.18
C ALA A 40 12.08 -10.67 -9.57
N GLU A 41 10.86 -11.02 -9.15
CA GLU A 41 9.96 -10.14 -8.40
C GLU A 41 10.64 -9.59 -7.15
N GLY A 42 11.13 -10.46 -6.27
CA GLY A 42 11.72 -10.02 -5.00
C GLY A 42 12.93 -9.12 -5.21
N VAL A 43 13.79 -9.43 -6.18
CA VAL A 43 14.99 -8.63 -6.47
C VAL A 43 14.63 -7.28 -7.12
N LEU A 44 13.77 -7.28 -8.13
CA LEU A 44 13.44 -6.07 -8.89
C LEU A 44 12.49 -5.13 -8.11
N GLU A 45 11.56 -5.67 -7.32
CA GLU A 45 10.72 -4.88 -6.41
C GLU A 45 11.58 -4.20 -5.32
N ASN A 46 12.63 -4.87 -4.85
CA ASN A 46 13.61 -4.27 -3.93
C ASN A 46 14.40 -3.13 -4.59
N ILE A 47 14.80 -3.29 -5.86
CA ILE A 47 15.48 -2.23 -6.64
C ILE A 47 14.59 -0.99 -6.74
N GLN A 48 13.30 -1.15 -7.05
CA GLN A 48 12.34 -0.04 -7.08
C GLN A 48 12.14 0.61 -5.70
N THR A 49 11.99 -0.22 -4.66
CA THR A 49 11.76 0.24 -3.28
C THR A 49 12.95 1.03 -2.73
N GLU A 50 14.17 0.66 -3.14
CA GLU A 50 15.40 1.36 -2.78
C GLU A 50 15.76 2.52 -3.73
N GLU A 51 14.85 2.85 -4.66
CA GLU A 51 14.97 3.96 -5.62
C GLU A 51 16.22 3.87 -6.50
N ILE A 52 16.61 2.64 -6.86
CA ILE A 52 17.75 2.38 -7.73
C ILE A 52 17.25 2.37 -9.17
N LEU A 53 17.73 3.29 -10.00
CA LEU A 53 17.42 3.39 -11.42
C LEU A 53 18.05 2.21 -12.17
N TYR A 54 17.19 1.34 -12.72
CA TYR A 54 17.59 0.13 -13.40
C TYR A 54 17.80 0.38 -14.90
N HIS A 55 18.95 -0.05 -15.41
CA HIS A 55 19.32 0.00 -16.83
C HIS A 55 19.84 -1.38 -17.24
N PHE A 56 19.55 -1.80 -18.46
CA PHE A 56 19.98 -3.11 -18.94
C PHE A 56 20.90 -2.99 -20.16
N GLY A 57 22.07 -3.62 -20.10
CA GLY A 57 22.98 -3.78 -21.24
C GLY A 57 22.81 -5.17 -21.83
N LYS A 58 22.16 -5.24 -22.99
CA LYS A 58 21.89 -6.49 -23.69
C LYS A 58 23.10 -6.88 -24.55
N ILE A 59 23.85 -7.90 -24.13
CA ILE A 59 25.02 -8.41 -24.86
C ILE A 59 24.57 -9.38 -25.97
N THR A 60 23.51 -10.15 -25.74
CA THR A 60 22.99 -11.09 -26.74
C THR A 60 21.46 -11.07 -26.79
N ASN A 61 20.87 -11.58 -27.88
CA ASN A 61 19.42 -11.77 -28.02
C ASN A 61 18.84 -12.87 -27.09
N GLN A 62 19.67 -13.57 -26.33
CA GLN A 62 19.21 -14.62 -25.41
C GLN A 62 18.45 -14.06 -24.19
N THR A 63 18.60 -12.78 -23.90
CA THR A 63 17.96 -12.12 -22.74
C THR A 63 16.63 -11.46 -23.09
N ASP A 64 16.12 -11.56 -24.31
CA ASP A 64 14.93 -10.81 -24.73
C ASP A 64 13.68 -11.18 -23.92
N LYS A 65 13.42 -12.49 -23.79
CA LYS A 65 12.32 -12.99 -22.97
C LYS A 65 12.48 -12.60 -21.50
N MET A 66 13.72 -12.53 -20.99
CA MET A 66 14.00 -12.03 -19.64
C MET A 66 13.67 -10.55 -19.51
N VAL A 67 14.07 -9.72 -20.48
CA VAL A 67 13.79 -8.28 -20.49
C VAL A 67 12.28 -8.02 -20.50
N ASP A 68 11.52 -8.75 -21.31
CA ASP A 68 10.06 -8.64 -21.34
C ASP A 68 9.43 -9.01 -20.00
N VAL A 69 9.91 -10.10 -19.38
CA VAL A 69 9.47 -10.50 -18.04
C VAL A 69 9.83 -9.44 -17.00
N PHE A 70 10.99 -8.80 -17.10
CA PHE A 70 11.40 -7.76 -16.16
C PHE A 70 10.54 -6.50 -16.33
N ARG A 71 10.20 -6.15 -17.58
CA ARG A 71 9.28 -5.05 -17.87
C ARG A 71 7.89 -5.30 -17.29
N ASP A 72 7.41 -6.54 -17.29
CA ASP A 72 6.17 -6.92 -16.62
C ASP A 72 6.21 -6.71 -15.09
N ILE A 73 7.41 -6.76 -14.49
CA ILE A 73 7.59 -6.62 -13.04
C ILE A 73 7.76 -5.15 -12.64
N ILE A 74 8.67 -4.42 -13.28
CA ILE A 74 9.08 -3.07 -12.86
C ILE A 74 8.72 -1.94 -13.85
N GLY A 75 8.02 -2.26 -14.94
CA GLY A 75 7.70 -1.31 -16.00
C GLY A 75 8.86 -1.11 -16.98
N GLU A 76 8.71 -0.12 -17.87
CA GLU A 76 9.72 0.18 -18.87
C GLU A 76 11.01 0.71 -18.24
N PHE A 77 12.14 0.23 -18.75
CA PHE A 77 13.48 0.70 -18.38
C PHE A 77 14.38 0.76 -19.62
N PRO A 78 15.45 1.60 -19.60
CA PRO A 78 16.38 1.70 -20.72
C PRO A 78 17.12 0.39 -20.98
N VAL A 79 17.14 -0.01 -22.25
CA VAL A 79 17.90 -1.17 -22.74
C VAL A 79 18.91 -0.69 -23.77
N PHE A 80 20.19 -0.96 -23.52
CA PHE A 80 21.29 -0.65 -24.40
C PHE A 80 21.70 -1.92 -25.16
N ASN A 81 21.62 -1.90 -26.49
CA ASN A 81 22.06 -3.03 -27.31
C ASN A 81 23.59 -3.00 -27.43
N LEU A 82 24.23 -3.86 -26.64
CA LEU A 82 25.67 -4.11 -26.67
C LEU A 82 26.04 -5.23 -27.62
N ASP A 83 25.05 -5.87 -28.26
CA ASP A 83 25.26 -6.91 -29.27
C ASP A 83 26.24 -6.41 -30.33
N THR A 84 27.35 -7.12 -30.48
CA THR A 84 28.33 -6.90 -31.52
C THR A 84 28.33 -8.14 -32.39
N ASP A 85 27.72 -8.05 -33.56
CA ASP A 85 27.81 -9.09 -34.61
C ASP A 85 29.28 -9.47 -34.92
N CYS A 86 30.21 -8.58 -34.58
CA CYS A 86 31.66 -8.81 -34.58
C CYS A 86 32.16 -9.13 -33.17
N LYS A 87 32.97 -10.19 -33.03
CA LYS A 87 33.71 -10.56 -31.81
C LYS A 87 34.84 -9.58 -31.46
N ASP A 88 34.66 -8.30 -31.74
CA ASP A 88 35.67 -7.26 -31.55
C ASP A 88 35.51 -6.61 -30.15
N PRO A 89 36.48 -6.85 -29.23
CA PRO A 89 36.45 -6.28 -27.89
C PRO A 89 36.47 -4.75 -27.88
N GLU A 90 37.05 -4.09 -28.89
CA GLU A 90 37.10 -2.63 -28.94
C GLU A 90 35.72 -2.02 -29.19
N VAL A 91 34.95 -2.63 -30.09
CA VAL A 91 33.57 -2.20 -30.39
C VAL A 91 32.66 -2.39 -29.18
N LEU A 92 32.78 -3.53 -28.49
CA LEU A 92 32.03 -3.78 -27.26
C LEU A 92 32.38 -2.77 -26.17
N THR A 93 33.67 -2.47 -25.99
CA THR A 93 34.16 -1.48 -25.02
C THR A 93 33.57 -0.10 -25.30
N LYS A 94 33.52 0.32 -26.57
CA LYS A 94 32.92 1.59 -26.98
C LYS A 94 31.42 1.65 -26.67
N LYS A 95 30.67 0.62 -27.04
CA LYS A 95 29.22 0.54 -26.75
C LYS A 95 28.93 0.52 -25.25
N LEU A 96 29.75 -0.20 -24.47
CA LEU A 96 29.63 -0.22 -23.02
C LEU A 96 29.88 1.16 -22.42
N PHE A 97 30.92 1.85 -22.88
CA PHE A 97 31.22 3.21 -22.43
C PHE A 97 30.05 4.16 -22.71
N GLU A 98 29.48 4.11 -23.91
CA GLU A 98 28.29 4.89 -24.29
C GLU A 98 27.07 4.56 -23.40
N ALA A 99 26.81 3.28 -23.13
CA ALA A 99 25.73 2.84 -22.26
C ALA A 99 25.91 3.35 -20.82
N VAL A 100 27.13 3.29 -20.28
CA VAL A 100 27.46 3.81 -18.94
C VAL A 100 27.23 5.33 -18.90
N CYS A 101 27.79 6.09 -19.84
CA CYS A 101 27.60 7.55 -19.90
C CYS A 101 26.13 7.96 -20.05
N SER A 102 25.37 7.25 -20.89
CA SER A 102 23.94 7.52 -21.09
C SER A 102 23.12 7.18 -19.85
N SER A 103 23.39 6.05 -19.19
CA SER A 103 22.70 5.66 -17.96
C SER A 103 22.92 6.68 -16.84
N ILE A 104 24.15 7.21 -16.68
CA ILE A 104 24.47 8.25 -15.72
C ILE A 104 23.76 9.57 -16.07
N THR A 105 23.92 10.05 -17.31
CA THR A 105 23.36 11.35 -17.74
C THR A 105 21.83 11.38 -17.59
N SER A 106 21.15 10.34 -18.07
CA SER A 106 19.69 10.22 -17.97
C SER A 106 19.21 10.14 -16.52
N SER A 107 19.91 9.36 -15.68
CA SER A 107 19.56 9.18 -14.27
C SER A 107 19.76 10.46 -13.47
N VAL A 108 20.88 11.17 -13.68
CA VAL A 108 21.14 12.46 -13.04
C VAL A 108 20.06 13.46 -13.44
N THR A 109 19.80 13.62 -14.74
CA THR A 109 18.75 14.51 -15.26
C THR A 109 17.40 14.21 -14.61
N LEU A 110 16.98 12.94 -14.59
CA LEU A 110 15.71 12.51 -14.01
C LEU A 110 15.63 12.80 -12.50
N THR A 111 16.73 12.60 -11.76
CA THR A 111 16.77 12.86 -10.32
C THR A 111 16.95 14.34 -9.96
N SER A 112 17.37 15.19 -10.90
CA SER A 112 17.50 16.65 -10.70
C SER A 112 16.19 17.41 -10.91
N ILE A 113 15.26 16.89 -11.72
CA ILE A 113 14.04 17.61 -12.15
C ILE A 113 12.81 17.38 -11.26
N THR A 114 12.80 16.37 -10.40
CA THR A 114 11.68 16.04 -9.51
C THR A 114 12.21 15.78 -8.11
N GLU A 115 11.48 16.09 -7.03
CA GLU A 115 11.79 15.68 -5.65
C GLU A 115 11.11 14.35 -5.26
N GLU A 116 10.28 13.81 -6.15
CA GLU A 116 9.50 12.58 -5.93
C GLU A 116 10.26 11.32 -6.36
N ASN A 117 9.68 10.15 -6.05
CA ASN A 117 10.21 8.84 -6.43
C ASN A 117 10.06 8.64 -7.94
N VAL A 118 11.18 8.35 -8.61
CA VAL A 118 11.30 8.19 -10.07
C VAL A 118 10.50 7.01 -10.66
N TYR A 119 10.02 6.08 -9.84
CA TYR A 119 9.16 4.94 -10.24
C TYR A 119 7.65 5.20 -10.07
N VAL A 120 7.26 6.38 -9.57
CA VAL A 120 5.87 6.88 -9.53
C VAL A 120 5.72 7.75 -10.81
N ARG A 121 4.90 7.51 -11.84
CA ARG A 121 3.64 6.77 -12.03
C ARG A 121 3.31 6.62 -13.53
N ARG A 122 2.74 5.48 -13.98
CA ARG A 122 1.58 5.53 -14.90
C ARG A 122 0.32 5.51 -14.02
N ARG A 123 -0.19 6.69 -13.66
CA ARG A 123 -1.44 6.85 -12.91
C ARG A 123 -2.59 6.58 -13.89
N ARG A 124 -3.65 5.87 -13.51
CA ARG A 124 -4.92 6.04 -14.25
C ARG A 124 -5.40 7.46 -13.96
N GLU A 125 -5.67 8.24 -14.98
CA GLU A 125 -6.43 9.49 -14.85
C GLU A 125 -7.88 9.19 -15.24
N LEU A 126 -8.72 8.94 -14.23
CA LEU A 126 -10.14 8.73 -14.43
C LEU A 126 -10.91 10.02 -14.19
N GLU A 127 -11.92 10.26 -15.02
CA GLU A 127 -12.88 11.34 -14.83
C GLU A 127 -13.72 11.11 -13.56
N ILE A 128 -13.97 12.18 -12.81
CA ILE A 128 -14.69 12.14 -11.53
C ILE A 128 -16.16 12.52 -11.72
N GLU A 129 -17.07 11.64 -11.30
CA GLU A 129 -18.52 11.86 -11.32
C GLU A 129 -19.07 11.95 -9.89
N LYS A 130 -19.42 13.16 -9.44
CA LYS A 130 -19.85 13.38 -8.04
C LYS A 130 -21.29 12.95 -7.77
N ASN A 131 -22.11 12.83 -8.81
CA ASN A 131 -23.52 12.49 -8.69
C ASN A 131 -23.70 11.00 -8.39
N VAL A 132 -24.70 10.68 -7.55
CA VAL A 132 -25.09 9.28 -7.31
C VAL A 132 -25.71 8.73 -8.61
N PRO A 133 -25.31 7.53 -9.07
CA PRO A 133 -25.85 6.97 -10.31
C PRO A 133 -27.30 6.53 -10.15
N ASP A 134 -28.00 6.38 -11.28
CA ASP A 134 -29.29 5.69 -11.32
C ASP A 134 -29.08 4.18 -11.10
N TRP A 135 -29.39 3.71 -9.90
CA TRP A 135 -29.19 2.31 -9.50
C TRP A 135 -30.03 1.32 -10.31
N GLU A 136 -31.18 1.71 -10.86
CA GLU A 136 -32.05 0.79 -11.61
C GLU A 136 -31.40 0.34 -12.92
N ARG A 137 -30.55 1.19 -13.50
CA ARG A 137 -29.86 0.93 -14.78
C ARG A 137 -28.57 0.13 -14.64
N LEU A 138 -28.05 -0.01 -13.42
CA LEU A 138 -26.78 -0.67 -13.18
C LEU A 138 -26.94 -2.18 -12.93
N PRO A 139 -26.07 -3.02 -13.51
CA PRO A 139 -26.13 -4.46 -13.31
C PRO A 139 -25.74 -4.84 -11.88
N VAL A 140 -26.28 -5.97 -11.41
CA VAL A 140 -25.85 -6.59 -10.16
C VAL A 140 -24.64 -7.46 -10.42
N ASN A 141 -23.55 -7.16 -9.71
CA ASN A 141 -22.32 -7.94 -9.69
C ASN A 141 -22.30 -8.84 -8.47
N THR A 142 -21.49 -9.91 -8.52
CA THR A 142 -21.30 -10.81 -7.38
C THR A 142 -19.82 -11.00 -7.06
N GLY A 143 -19.53 -11.22 -5.79
CA GLY A 143 -18.18 -11.44 -5.31
C GLY A 143 -18.17 -12.06 -3.91
N LYS A 144 -16.99 -12.04 -3.30
CA LYS A 144 -16.79 -12.50 -1.93
C LYS A 144 -16.18 -11.38 -1.10
N LEU A 145 -16.82 -11.01 0.00
CA LEU A 145 -16.22 -10.14 1.00
C LEU A 145 -15.36 -10.96 1.95
N LEU A 146 -14.16 -10.46 2.22
CA LEU A 146 -13.17 -11.05 3.11
C LEU A 146 -12.82 -10.04 4.20
N HIS A 147 -12.84 -10.50 5.46
CA HIS A 147 -12.36 -9.71 6.60
C HIS A 147 -11.81 -10.63 7.69
N TYR A 148 -10.90 -10.11 8.51
CA TYR A 148 -10.37 -10.87 9.64
C TYR A 148 -11.32 -10.84 10.84
N LEU A 149 -11.29 -11.92 11.63
CA LEU A 149 -11.83 -11.91 12.98
C LEU A 149 -11.14 -10.81 13.80
N THR A 150 -11.90 -10.18 14.70
CA THR A 150 -11.36 -9.14 15.57
C THR A 150 -10.35 -9.77 16.55
N PRO A 151 -9.11 -9.25 16.62
CA PRO A 151 -8.14 -9.63 17.64
C PRO A 151 -8.70 -9.46 19.05
N LYS A 152 -8.25 -10.27 20.00
CA LYS A 152 -8.69 -10.17 21.41
C LYS A 152 -7.61 -9.54 22.28
N THR A 153 -6.35 -9.77 21.92
CA THR A 153 -5.16 -9.39 22.69
C THR A 153 -4.15 -8.60 21.86
N VAL A 154 -3.17 -7.99 22.54
CA VAL A 154 -2.03 -7.34 21.89
C VAL A 154 -1.13 -8.38 21.19
N ASP A 155 -1.07 -9.62 21.71
CA ASP A 155 -0.28 -10.68 21.10
C ASP A 155 -0.87 -11.15 19.77
N ASP A 156 -2.21 -11.17 19.65
CA ASP A 156 -2.89 -11.46 18.38
C ASP A 156 -2.46 -10.48 17.29
N ILE A 157 -2.43 -9.17 17.59
CA ILE A 157 -2.03 -8.14 16.61
C ILE A 157 -0.52 -8.15 16.32
N LYS A 158 0.32 -8.61 17.26
CA LYS A 158 1.76 -8.79 17.06
C LYS A 158 2.09 -10.03 16.24
N ASN A 159 1.27 -11.07 16.33
CA ASN A 159 1.47 -12.35 15.66
C ASN A 159 1.12 -12.28 14.16
N GLN A 160 2.13 -12.32 13.29
CA GLN A 160 1.91 -12.36 11.84
C GLN A 160 1.09 -13.57 11.37
N LYS A 161 1.16 -14.70 12.09
CA LYS A 161 0.37 -15.88 11.71
C LYS A 161 -1.13 -15.64 11.90
N TYR A 162 -1.54 -14.69 12.75
CA TYR A 162 -2.96 -14.38 12.97
C TYR A 162 -3.64 -13.95 11.66
N PHE A 163 -3.00 -13.04 10.90
CA PHE A 163 -3.52 -12.50 9.64
C PHE A 163 -3.17 -13.36 8.42
N LYS A 164 -2.25 -14.34 8.55
CA LYS A 164 -1.99 -15.34 7.50
C LYS A 164 -2.84 -16.59 7.65
N ASN A 165 -3.43 -16.83 8.81
CA ASN A 165 -4.24 -18.01 9.07
C ASN A 165 -5.63 -17.87 8.44
N LYS A 166 -5.94 -18.77 7.50
CA LYS A 166 -7.23 -18.83 6.82
C LYS A 166 -8.41 -19.04 7.77
N SER A 167 -8.21 -19.68 8.94
CA SER A 167 -9.29 -19.85 9.93
C SER A 167 -9.76 -18.53 10.55
N ASN A 168 -8.91 -17.50 10.50
CA ASN A 168 -9.24 -16.16 10.99
C ASN A 168 -9.81 -15.26 9.90
N LEU A 169 -9.88 -15.73 8.65
CA LEU A 169 -10.41 -14.98 7.53
C LEU A 169 -11.85 -15.40 7.24
N ILE A 170 -12.79 -14.50 7.50
CA ILE A 170 -14.21 -14.73 7.26
C ILE A 170 -14.55 -14.33 5.83
N ILE A 171 -15.17 -15.25 5.10
CA ILE A 171 -15.56 -15.08 3.70
C ILE A 171 -17.10 -15.14 3.61
N ARG A 172 -17.71 -14.15 2.96
CA ARG A 172 -19.16 -14.10 2.75
C ARG A 172 -19.47 -13.76 1.30
N LYS A 173 -20.57 -14.29 0.78
CA LYS A 173 -21.09 -13.87 -0.54
C LYS A 173 -21.50 -12.40 -0.46
N PHE A 174 -21.34 -11.69 -1.57
CA PHE A 174 -21.68 -10.29 -1.69
C PHE A 174 -22.25 -10.02 -3.07
N SER A 175 -23.36 -9.31 -3.13
CA SER A 175 -24.01 -8.85 -4.36
C SER A 175 -24.09 -7.34 -4.32
N TYR A 176 -23.67 -6.67 -5.39
CA TYR A 176 -23.51 -5.21 -5.37
C TYR A 176 -23.73 -4.56 -6.73
N LYS A 177 -24.18 -3.31 -6.71
CA LYS A 177 -24.15 -2.41 -7.87
C LYS A 177 -23.00 -1.43 -7.69
N LEU A 178 -22.28 -1.13 -8.76
CA LEU A 178 -21.09 -0.28 -8.74
C LEU A 178 -21.23 0.84 -9.77
N ALA A 179 -20.95 2.08 -9.35
CA ALA A 179 -20.92 3.22 -10.26
C ALA A 179 -19.80 3.05 -11.31
N PRO A 180 -20.03 3.46 -12.57
CA PRO A 180 -19.05 3.31 -13.65
C PRO A 180 -17.84 4.24 -13.51
N LYS A 181 -17.99 5.37 -12.80
CA LYS A 181 -16.93 6.36 -12.58
C LYS A 181 -16.75 6.63 -11.08
N PRO A 182 -15.52 6.94 -10.63
CA PRO A 182 -15.29 7.31 -9.24
C PRO A 182 -15.85 8.70 -8.93
N PHE A 183 -16.31 8.91 -7.71
CA PHE A 183 -16.78 10.23 -7.23
C PHE A 183 -15.71 11.02 -6.49
N SER A 184 -14.61 10.35 -6.12
CA SER A 184 -13.48 10.97 -5.43
C SER A 184 -12.19 10.20 -5.71
N SER A 185 -11.05 10.87 -5.52
CA SER A 185 -9.73 10.27 -5.61
C SER A 185 -8.84 10.73 -4.46
N GLY A 186 -8.05 9.80 -3.92
CA GLY A 186 -7.03 10.07 -2.93
C GLY A 186 -5.62 9.95 -3.52
N ALA A 187 -4.62 9.85 -2.63
CA ALA A 187 -3.25 9.59 -3.04
C ALA A 187 -3.08 8.16 -3.60
N GLU A 188 -3.77 7.17 -3.04
CA GLU A 188 -3.55 5.75 -3.38
C GLU A 188 -4.73 5.09 -4.09
N ARG A 189 -5.95 5.60 -3.92
CA ARG A 189 -7.19 4.93 -4.33
C ARG A 189 -8.24 5.89 -4.89
N TYR A 190 -9.01 5.41 -5.85
CA TYR A 190 -10.28 5.98 -6.28
C TYR A 190 -11.41 5.47 -5.38
N ALA A 191 -12.45 6.28 -5.20
CA ALA A 191 -13.66 5.92 -4.46
C ALA A 191 -14.88 5.99 -5.38
N TYR A 192 -15.68 4.93 -5.39
CA TYR A 192 -16.87 4.76 -6.22
C TYR A 192 -18.10 4.63 -5.33
N TYR A 193 -19.22 5.18 -5.79
CA TYR A 193 -20.51 4.86 -5.17
C TYR A 193 -20.82 3.39 -5.46
N ALA A 194 -21.33 2.70 -4.46
CA ALA A 194 -21.81 1.35 -4.62
C ALA A 194 -23.02 1.09 -3.70
N LEU A 195 -23.78 0.06 -4.05
CA LEU A 195 -24.95 -0.36 -3.30
C LEU A 195 -24.81 -1.85 -2.99
N ASP A 196 -24.79 -2.21 -1.70
CA ASP A 196 -24.91 -3.59 -1.24
C ASP A 196 -26.37 -4.03 -1.42
N VAL A 197 -26.57 -5.05 -2.25
CA VAL A 197 -27.87 -5.67 -2.53
C VAL A 197 -27.86 -7.15 -2.16
N THR A 198 -26.99 -7.54 -1.22
CA THR A 198 -26.87 -8.92 -0.72
C THR A 198 -28.11 -9.34 0.08
N ARG A 199 -28.80 -8.36 0.69
CA ARG A 199 -30.03 -8.54 1.48
C ARG A 199 -31.18 -7.78 0.83
N ASP A 200 -32.40 -8.03 1.30
CA ASP A 200 -33.61 -7.36 0.79
C ASP A 200 -33.56 -5.84 0.96
N THR A 201 -32.95 -5.36 2.04
CA THR A 201 -32.68 -3.94 2.24
C THR A 201 -31.32 -3.58 1.67
N ALA A 202 -31.33 -2.75 0.63
CA ALA A 202 -30.12 -2.25 0.02
C ALA A 202 -29.41 -1.21 0.92
N GLU A 203 -28.09 -1.30 1.03
CA GLU A 203 -27.28 -0.39 1.85
C GLU A 203 -26.22 0.34 1.02
N GLU A 204 -26.07 1.65 1.21
CA GLU A 204 -25.04 2.43 0.52
C GLU A 204 -23.65 2.12 1.08
N VAL A 205 -22.74 1.76 0.19
CA VAL A 205 -21.33 1.46 0.49
C VAL A 205 -20.40 2.23 -0.44
N VAL A 206 -19.13 2.32 -0.08
CA VAL A 206 -18.07 2.88 -0.92
C VAL A 206 -17.14 1.75 -1.31
N ILE A 207 -16.92 1.61 -2.62
CA ILE A 207 -15.92 0.69 -3.16
C ILE A 207 -14.68 1.50 -3.55
N LYS A 208 -13.48 1.04 -3.17
CA LYS A 208 -12.22 1.72 -3.49
C LYS A 208 -11.26 0.83 -4.29
N GLU A 209 -10.72 1.41 -5.34
CA GLU A 209 -9.79 0.78 -6.29
C GLU A 209 -8.43 1.46 -6.23
N CYS A 210 -7.32 0.72 -6.36
CA CYS A 210 -6.00 1.31 -6.46
C CYS A 210 -5.85 2.19 -7.72
N ILE A 211 -5.18 3.34 -7.56
CA ILE A 211 -4.89 4.29 -8.64
C ILE A 211 -3.79 3.77 -9.58
N GLU A 212 -2.93 2.88 -9.08
CA GLU A 212 -1.79 2.35 -9.82
C GLU A 212 -2.23 1.36 -10.90
N LEU A 213 -1.52 1.38 -12.03
CA LEU A 213 -1.67 0.41 -13.10
C LEU A 213 -0.83 -0.85 -12.82
N GLY A 214 -1.30 -2.01 -13.29
CA GLY A 214 -0.57 -3.28 -13.24
C GLY A 214 -1.39 -4.43 -12.67
N ARG A 215 -1.09 -5.67 -13.09
CA ARG A 215 -1.85 -6.87 -12.70
C ARG A 215 -1.86 -7.09 -11.18
N LYS A 216 -0.83 -6.64 -10.45
CA LYS A 216 -0.77 -6.73 -8.98
C LYS A 216 -1.37 -5.53 -8.23
N ALA A 217 -1.71 -4.43 -8.91
CA ALA A 217 -2.19 -3.21 -8.26
C ALA A 217 -3.46 -3.46 -7.44
N ASN A 218 -4.34 -4.32 -7.97
CA ASN A 218 -5.55 -4.76 -7.30
C ASN A 218 -5.51 -6.23 -6.85
N SER A 219 -4.34 -6.72 -6.43
CA SER A 219 -4.16 -8.09 -5.93
C SER A 219 -4.83 -8.32 -4.57
N LEU A 220 -5.24 -9.56 -4.31
CA LEU A 220 -5.83 -9.95 -3.02
C LEU A 220 -4.91 -9.68 -1.83
N GLU A 221 -3.61 -9.94 -1.98
CA GLU A 221 -2.62 -9.73 -0.91
C GLU A 221 -2.60 -8.28 -0.41
N ARG A 222 -2.52 -7.31 -1.34
CA ARG A 222 -2.53 -5.88 -1.01
C ARG A 222 -3.81 -5.46 -0.27
N TYR A 223 -4.95 -5.99 -0.70
CA TYR A 223 -6.23 -5.68 -0.03
C TYR A 223 -6.38 -6.38 1.32
N LEU A 224 -5.79 -7.56 1.51
CA LEU A 224 -5.74 -8.21 2.83
C LEU A 224 -4.85 -7.42 3.82
N GLU A 225 -3.74 -6.84 3.38
CA GLU A 225 -2.93 -5.94 4.23
C GLU A 225 -3.73 -4.73 4.70
N MET A 226 -4.53 -4.12 3.82
CA MET A 226 -5.42 -3.01 4.18
C MET A 226 -6.49 -3.44 5.19
N VAL A 227 -7.09 -4.62 4.99
CA VAL A 227 -8.05 -5.18 5.95
C VAL A 227 -7.38 -5.45 7.30
N GLU A 228 -6.14 -5.92 7.32
CA GLU A 228 -5.35 -6.08 8.56
C GLU A 228 -5.18 -4.73 9.27
N VAL A 229 -4.78 -3.68 8.56
CA VAL A 229 -4.65 -2.32 9.10
C VAL A 229 -5.97 -1.82 9.71
N SER A 230 -7.07 -1.92 8.97
CA SER A 230 -8.41 -1.53 9.45
C SER A 230 -8.83 -2.34 10.67
N THR A 231 -8.57 -3.64 10.69
CA THR A 231 -8.91 -4.55 11.79
C THR A 231 -8.14 -4.20 13.07
N VAL A 232 -6.83 -3.93 12.96
CA VAL A 232 -5.99 -3.54 14.10
C VAL A 232 -6.41 -2.17 14.64
N ALA A 233 -6.67 -1.19 13.76
CA ALA A 233 -7.13 0.13 14.18
C ALA A 233 -8.48 0.07 14.92
N HIS A 234 -9.44 -0.71 14.40
CA HIS A 234 -10.74 -0.92 15.05
C HIS A 234 -10.60 -1.60 16.43
N PHE A 235 -9.73 -2.61 16.55
CA PHE A 235 -9.43 -3.25 17.82
C PHE A 235 -8.88 -2.26 18.85
N LEU A 236 -7.88 -1.45 18.46
CA LEU A 236 -7.25 -0.47 19.34
C LEU A 236 -8.20 0.66 19.72
N SER A 237 -9.08 1.10 18.79
CA SER A 237 -10.08 2.12 19.08
C SER A 237 -11.12 1.64 20.08
N ALA A 238 -11.51 0.36 20.03
CA ALA A 238 -12.37 -0.24 21.05
C ALA A 238 -11.70 -0.27 22.44
N LYS A 239 -10.40 -0.60 22.51
CA LYS A 239 -9.63 -0.56 23.77
C LYS A 239 -9.48 0.87 24.30
N PHE A 240 -9.20 1.83 23.43
CA PHE A 240 -9.14 3.25 23.78
C PHE A 240 -10.49 3.73 24.32
N ASN A 241 -11.59 3.49 23.60
CA ASN A 241 -12.92 3.91 24.01
C ASN A 241 -13.33 3.31 25.37
N PHE A 242 -12.94 2.06 25.64
CA PHE A 242 -13.15 1.43 26.93
C PHE A 242 -12.40 2.17 28.06
N ALA A 243 -11.12 2.50 27.86
CA ALA A 243 -10.32 3.26 28.82
C ALA A 243 -10.86 4.70 28.99
N ALA A 244 -11.11 5.39 27.88
CA ALA A 244 -11.61 6.76 27.83
C ALA A 244 -12.97 6.92 28.54
N LYS A 245 -13.86 5.93 28.42
CA LYS A 245 -15.15 5.94 29.14
C LYS A 245 -14.97 5.96 30.65
N ARG A 246 -13.98 5.24 31.19
CA ARG A 246 -13.74 5.15 32.65
C ARG A 246 -13.29 6.47 33.27
N ILE A 247 -12.70 7.35 32.48
CA ILE A 247 -12.21 8.67 32.91
C ILE A 247 -13.11 9.82 32.42
N GLY A 248 -14.33 9.52 31.98
CA GLY A 248 -15.35 10.51 31.61
C GLY A 248 -15.16 11.18 30.24
N ILE A 249 -14.30 10.66 29.37
CA ILE A 249 -14.19 11.15 27.98
C ILE A 249 -15.35 10.59 27.17
N LYS A 250 -16.28 11.47 26.77
CA LYS A 250 -17.54 11.10 26.10
C LYS A 250 -17.38 10.89 24.59
N LYS A 251 -16.52 11.67 23.93
CA LYS A 251 -16.34 11.62 22.47
C LYS A 251 -15.49 10.41 22.09
N LYS A 252 -16.07 9.46 21.37
CA LYS A 252 -15.42 8.19 20.99
C LYS A 252 -14.53 8.35 19.76
N VAL A 253 -13.63 7.39 19.56
CA VAL A 253 -12.88 7.19 18.31
C VAL A 253 -13.26 5.83 17.75
N ASP A 254 -13.96 5.82 16.62
CA ASP A 254 -14.39 4.59 15.94
C ASP A 254 -13.81 4.55 14.53
N PHE A 255 -13.54 3.35 14.02
CA PHE A 255 -13.16 3.14 12.63
C PHE A 255 -14.26 2.39 11.87
N LEU A 256 -14.50 2.80 10.63
CA LEU A 256 -15.21 1.98 9.64
C LEU A 256 -14.48 0.65 9.48
N LYS A 257 -15.26 -0.42 9.35
CA LYS A 257 -14.73 -1.75 9.09
C LYS A 257 -14.59 -1.93 7.59
N SER A 258 -13.35 -1.80 7.10
CA SER A 258 -13.04 -2.05 5.70
C SER A 258 -12.93 -3.56 5.45
N GLN A 259 -13.37 -4.00 4.28
CA GLN A 259 -13.37 -5.39 3.84
C GLN A 259 -12.76 -5.48 2.44
N ALA A 260 -12.15 -6.62 2.12
CA ALA A 260 -11.67 -6.88 0.76
C ALA A 260 -12.80 -7.56 -0.03
N LEU A 261 -13.17 -7.01 -1.17
CA LEU A 261 -14.10 -7.64 -2.11
C LEU A 261 -13.30 -8.30 -3.21
N ARG A 262 -13.29 -9.63 -3.23
CA ARG A 262 -12.74 -10.40 -4.34
C ARG A 262 -13.83 -10.66 -5.37
N TYR A 263 -13.60 -10.21 -6.59
CA TYR A 263 -14.46 -10.45 -7.74
C TYR A 263 -13.71 -11.22 -8.82
N LYS A 264 -14.45 -11.82 -9.74
CA LYS A 264 -13.90 -12.50 -10.90
C LYS A 264 -14.54 -11.87 -12.13
N ASP A 265 -13.71 -11.39 -13.04
CA ASP A 265 -14.11 -10.96 -14.37
C ASP A 265 -13.72 -12.05 -15.38
N ASP A 266 -14.24 -11.98 -16.61
CA ASP A 266 -14.12 -13.03 -17.64
C ASP A 266 -12.66 -13.39 -17.99
N SER A 267 -11.70 -12.53 -17.63
CA SER A 267 -10.27 -12.72 -17.89
C SER A 267 -9.33 -12.58 -16.68
N ASP A 268 -9.79 -12.12 -15.51
CA ASP A 268 -8.92 -11.89 -14.34
C ASP A 268 -9.65 -11.92 -12.98
N THR A 269 -8.91 -12.10 -11.88
CA THR A 269 -9.42 -11.99 -10.51
C THR A 269 -8.87 -10.73 -9.85
N GLY A 270 -9.74 -9.77 -9.55
CA GLY A 270 -9.37 -8.52 -8.89
C GLY A 270 -9.87 -8.42 -7.45
N CYS A 271 -9.39 -7.40 -6.75
CA CYS A 271 -9.89 -7.01 -5.44
C CYS A 271 -10.20 -5.51 -5.35
N TYR A 272 -11.24 -5.20 -4.60
CA TYR A 272 -11.54 -3.84 -4.15
C TYR A 272 -11.58 -3.78 -2.63
N ALA A 273 -11.56 -2.56 -2.08
CA ALA A 273 -11.90 -2.31 -0.69
C ALA A 273 -13.36 -1.90 -0.63
N VAL A 274 -14.07 -2.36 0.40
CA VAL A 274 -15.47 -2.00 0.63
C VAL A 274 -15.60 -1.50 2.05
N GLU A 275 -16.28 -0.37 2.23
CA GLU A 275 -16.62 0.18 3.53
C GLU A 275 -18.00 0.84 3.51
N PRO A 276 -18.67 1.00 4.66
CA PRO A 276 -19.92 1.74 4.73
C PRO A 276 -19.74 3.20 4.29
N LYS A 277 -20.71 3.76 3.56
CA LYS A 277 -20.70 5.18 3.22
C LYS A 277 -20.96 6.03 4.47
N PHE A 278 -20.24 7.14 4.62
CA PHE A 278 -20.57 8.13 5.63
C PHE A 278 -21.94 8.74 5.33
N ARG A 279 -22.85 8.73 6.32
CA ARG A 279 -24.20 9.28 6.16
C ARG A 279 -24.25 10.80 6.36
N GLU A 280 -23.38 11.31 7.22
CA GLU A 280 -23.38 12.70 7.67
C GLU A 280 -21.96 13.18 7.93
N GLY A 281 -21.79 14.50 7.94
CA GLY A 281 -20.53 15.16 8.27
C GLY A 281 -19.65 15.43 7.05
N THR A 282 -18.71 16.37 7.23
CA THR A 282 -17.70 16.69 6.23
C THR A 282 -16.46 15.83 6.48
N PHE A 283 -15.95 15.21 5.42
CA PHE A 283 -14.71 14.44 5.49
C PHE A 283 -13.53 15.37 5.78
N LYS A 284 -12.75 15.05 6.81
CA LYS A 284 -11.56 15.78 7.25
C LYS A 284 -10.39 14.82 7.43
N ARG A 285 -9.18 15.35 7.25
CA ARG A 285 -7.94 14.69 7.64
C ARG A 285 -7.36 15.44 8.83
N PHE A 286 -7.31 14.81 9.99
CA PHE A 286 -6.91 15.44 11.26
C PHE A 286 -5.39 15.45 11.43
N ASN A 287 -4.74 14.37 10.99
CA ASN A 287 -3.29 14.30 10.84
C ASN A 287 -2.92 13.45 9.63
N VAL A 288 -1.66 13.54 9.19
CA VAL A 288 -1.14 12.79 8.03
C VAL A 288 0.00 11.89 8.45
N ASN A 289 0.18 10.75 7.79
CA ASN A 289 1.22 9.75 8.11
C ASN A 289 2.69 10.24 8.08
N ARG A 290 2.96 11.51 7.77
CA ARG A 290 4.29 12.15 7.82
C ARG A 290 4.52 13.03 9.05
N GLY A 291 3.55 13.12 9.96
CA GLY A 291 3.70 13.81 11.24
C GLY A 291 3.05 15.19 11.32
N VAL A 292 2.37 15.63 10.25
CA VAL A 292 1.70 16.94 10.23
C VAL A 292 0.30 16.80 10.84
N ILE A 293 0.07 17.49 11.95
CA ILE A 293 -1.26 17.68 12.54
C ILE A 293 -1.96 18.80 11.75
N LYS A 294 -3.07 18.48 11.09
CA LYS A 294 -3.86 19.42 10.29
C LYS A 294 -4.95 20.10 11.11
N GLU A 295 -5.59 19.35 12.01
CA GLU A 295 -6.61 19.84 12.93
C GLU A 295 -6.44 19.13 14.27
N TYR A 296 -6.06 19.88 15.30
CA TYR A 296 -5.77 19.31 16.61
C TYR A 296 -7.05 18.95 17.37
N HIS A 297 -7.15 17.69 17.80
CA HIS A 297 -8.15 17.22 18.75
C HIS A 297 -7.44 16.40 19.82
N SER A 298 -7.54 16.81 21.09
CA SER A 298 -6.83 16.15 22.17
C SER A 298 -7.21 14.67 22.33
N THR A 299 -8.45 14.29 22.01
CA THR A 299 -8.89 12.89 21.97
C THR A 299 -8.21 12.08 20.87
N LEU A 300 -7.99 12.65 19.68
CA LEU A 300 -7.35 11.94 18.55
C LEU A 300 -5.85 11.79 18.77
N GLU A 301 -5.20 12.83 19.30
CA GLU A 301 -3.77 12.77 19.65
C GLU A 301 -3.54 11.80 20.82
N ALA A 302 -4.43 11.79 21.82
CA ALA A 302 -4.39 10.79 22.88
C ALA A 302 -4.69 9.37 22.39
N PHE A 303 -5.52 9.20 21.36
CA PHE A 303 -5.74 7.89 20.74
C PHE A 303 -4.46 7.37 20.09
N ALA A 304 -3.76 8.19 19.29
CA ALA A 304 -2.49 7.79 18.69
C ALA A 304 -1.48 7.38 19.79
N HIS A 305 -1.30 8.22 20.81
CA HIS A 305 -0.43 7.92 21.95
C HIS A 305 -0.84 6.65 22.70
N PHE A 306 -2.13 6.49 22.99
CA PHE A 306 -2.65 5.27 23.62
C PHE A 306 -2.29 4.02 22.80
N THR A 307 -2.40 4.05 21.47
CA THR A 307 -2.03 2.89 20.65
C THR A 307 -0.53 2.55 20.74
N TYR A 308 0.32 3.56 20.85
CA TYR A 308 1.76 3.38 21.07
C TYR A 308 2.04 2.72 22.42
N GLU A 309 1.49 3.27 23.50
CA GLU A 309 1.73 2.76 24.86
C GLU A 309 1.08 1.38 25.08
N TYR A 310 -0.18 1.21 24.68
CA TYR A 310 -0.93 -0.05 24.84
C TYR A 310 -0.26 -1.22 24.13
N THR A 311 0.51 -0.96 23.06
CA THR A 311 1.23 -2.01 22.32
C THR A 311 2.68 -2.20 22.78
N GLY A 312 3.13 -1.48 23.83
CA GLY A 312 4.52 -1.51 24.30
C GLY A 312 5.49 -0.90 23.29
N GLY A 313 5.05 0.16 22.60
CA GLY A 313 5.78 0.84 21.53
C GLY A 313 6.00 -0.02 20.29
N TYR A 314 5.16 -1.03 20.06
CA TYR A 314 5.27 -1.89 18.88
C TYR A 314 4.76 -1.20 17.61
N LEU A 315 3.66 -0.44 17.73
CA LEU A 315 3.07 0.31 16.64
C LEU A 315 2.36 1.57 17.12
N VAL A 316 2.04 2.48 16.21
CA VAL A 316 1.15 3.62 16.43
C VAL A 316 0.18 3.73 15.26
N VAL A 317 -1.10 3.96 15.57
CA VAL A 317 -2.14 4.24 14.56
C VAL A 317 -2.14 5.74 14.28
N TYR A 318 -2.04 6.08 13.00
CA TYR A 318 -1.94 7.47 12.54
C TYR A 318 -2.71 7.65 11.22
N ASP A 319 -2.51 8.78 10.54
CA ASP A 319 -3.31 9.17 9.37
C ASP A 319 -4.82 9.17 9.66
N LEU A 320 -5.18 9.85 10.74
CA LEU A 320 -6.53 9.88 11.27
C LEU A 320 -7.38 10.80 10.37
N GLN A 321 -8.33 10.20 9.66
CA GLN A 321 -9.21 10.88 8.71
C GLN A 321 -10.60 10.27 8.70
N GLY A 322 -11.63 11.07 8.42
CA GLY A 322 -13.02 10.66 8.42
C GLY A 322 -13.95 11.81 8.76
N VAL A 323 -15.04 11.53 9.48
CA VAL A 323 -16.03 12.55 9.86
C VAL A 323 -16.04 12.78 11.37
N GLU A 324 -16.21 14.04 11.75
CA GLU A 324 -16.43 14.46 13.12
C GLU A 324 -17.94 14.56 13.39
N LEU A 325 -18.44 13.77 14.33
CA LEU A 325 -19.82 13.79 14.78
C LEU A 325 -19.88 14.26 16.25
N PRO A 326 -21.05 14.70 16.76
CA PRO A 326 -21.16 15.21 18.12
C PRO A 326 -20.65 14.24 19.21
N SER A 327 -20.87 12.94 19.04
CA SER A 327 -20.52 11.92 20.03
C SER A 327 -19.27 11.10 19.69
N LYS A 328 -18.72 11.22 18.47
CA LYS A 328 -17.59 10.41 18.03
C LYS A 328 -16.85 11.01 16.84
N PHE A 329 -15.59 10.63 16.69
CA PHE A 329 -14.90 10.63 15.41
C PHE A 329 -15.14 9.27 14.74
N LEU A 330 -15.67 9.28 13.52
CA LEU A 330 -15.83 8.06 12.72
C LEU A 330 -14.80 8.12 11.59
N LEU A 331 -13.75 7.32 11.73
CA LEU A 331 -12.54 7.37 10.92
C LEU A 331 -12.49 6.23 9.90
N THR A 332 -11.66 6.37 8.88
CA THR A 332 -11.37 5.33 7.88
C THR A 332 -9.93 5.44 7.39
N ASP A 333 -9.47 4.43 6.66
CA ASP A 333 -8.14 4.39 6.01
C ASP A 333 -6.97 4.88 6.90
N PRO A 334 -6.78 4.31 8.11
CA PRO A 334 -5.64 4.67 8.93
C PRO A 334 -4.33 4.17 8.30
N ALA A 335 -3.22 4.78 8.72
CA ALA A 335 -1.88 4.22 8.57
C ALA A 335 -1.41 3.65 9.90
N ILE A 336 -0.52 2.66 9.85
CA ILE A 336 0.14 2.13 11.05
C ILE A 336 1.65 2.21 10.84
N HIS A 337 2.33 2.93 11.71
CA HIS A 337 3.79 2.81 11.82
C HIS A 337 4.11 1.72 12.82
N CYS A 338 4.94 0.76 12.42
CA CYS A 338 5.28 -0.40 13.25
C CYS A 338 6.78 -0.65 13.26
N LYS A 339 7.31 -1.19 14.37
CA LYS A 339 8.70 -1.66 14.45
C LYS A 339 9.06 -2.64 13.32
N ASN A 340 8.10 -3.46 12.89
CA ASN A 340 8.26 -4.30 11.71
C ASN A 340 7.88 -3.52 10.44
N ARG A 341 8.88 -3.11 9.66
CA ARG A 341 8.71 -2.33 8.41
C ARG A 341 8.01 -3.11 7.29
N LEU A 342 8.00 -4.44 7.35
CA LEU A 342 7.41 -5.30 6.31
C LEU A 342 5.92 -5.61 6.52
N ARG A 343 5.28 -5.03 7.55
CA ARG A 343 3.84 -5.18 7.81
C ARG A 343 3.09 -3.89 7.47
N PHE A 344 1.76 -3.97 7.34
CA PHE A 344 0.87 -2.80 7.22
C PHE A 344 1.04 -1.96 5.95
N GLY A 345 1.60 -2.56 4.90
CA GLY A 345 1.71 -1.95 3.58
C GLY A 345 2.62 -0.72 3.51
N ARG A 346 2.54 0.00 2.39
CA ARG A 346 3.49 1.07 2.00
C ARG A 346 3.44 2.32 2.88
N THR A 347 2.34 2.53 3.61
CA THR A 347 2.19 3.68 4.51
C THR A 347 2.94 3.50 5.84
N ASN A 348 3.44 2.29 6.12
CA ASN A 348 4.27 2.01 7.28
C ASN A 348 5.71 2.52 7.07
N LEU A 349 6.02 3.67 7.68
CA LEU A 349 7.38 4.24 7.69
C LEU A 349 8.32 3.59 8.73
N GLY A 350 7.90 2.48 9.34
CA GLY A 350 8.71 1.72 10.28
C GLY A 350 8.96 2.45 11.60
N LYS A 351 10.08 2.10 12.23
CA LYS A 351 10.60 2.80 13.42
C LYS A 351 10.78 4.30 13.19
N ARG A 352 11.23 4.70 11.99
CA ARG A 352 11.35 6.12 11.60
C ARG A 352 9.99 6.83 11.66
N GLY A 353 8.91 6.19 11.20
CA GLY A 353 7.57 6.77 11.32
C GLY A 353 7.14 7.01 12.76
N ILE A 354 7.43 6.04 13.64
CA ILE A 354 7.15 6.20 15.08
C ILE A 354 7.94 7.39 15.65
N GLU A 355 9.25 7.46 15.39
CA GLU A 355 10.13 8.47 15.97
C GLU A 355 9.90 9.87 15.36
N GLU A 356 9.98 9.97 14.04
CA GLU A 356 9.99 11.24 13.30
C GLU A 356 8.59 11.79 13.05
N CYS A 357 7.59 10.92 12.81
CA CYS A 357 6.24 11.38 12.48
C CYS A 357 5.35 11.49 13.73
N PHE A 358 5.46 10.57 14.68
CA PHE A 358 4.66 10.60 15.90
C PHE A 358 5.40 11.24 17.09
N LEU A 359 6.45 10.62 17.64
CA LEU A 359 7.06 11.03 18.92
C LEU A 359 7.58 12.48 18.90
N LYS A 360 8.22 12.92 17.82
CA LYS A 360 8.71 14.31 17.70
C LYS A 360 7.61 15.37 17.58
N ASN A 361 6.44 15.01 17.06
CA ASN A 361 5.36 15.96 16.77
C ASN A 361 4.24 15.93 17.82
N HIS A 362 4.17 14.87 18.61
CA HIS A 362 3.17 14.72 19.66
C HIS A 362 3.50 15.57 20.89
N ASN A 363 2.48 16.22 21.44
CA ASN A 363 2.55 16.85 22.76
C ASN A 363 1.37 16.34 23.59
N CYS A 364 1.65 15.85 24.79
CA CYS A 364 0.62 15.30 25.66
C CYS A 364 -0.43 16.36 26.03
N GLY A 365 -1.66 16.14 25.59
CA GLY A 365 -2.81 16.97 25.95
C GLY A 365 -3.53 16.49 27.22
N ASN A 366 -4.61 17.19 27.59
CA ASN A 366 -5.45 16.87 28.75
C ASN A 366 -6.00 15.44 28.75
N VAL A 367 -6.32 14.86 27.57
CA VAL A 367 -6.81 13.49 27.47
C VAL A 367 -5.68 12.47 27.74
N CYS A 368 -4.45 12.74 27.28
CA CYS A 368 -3.29 11.88 27.57
C CYS A 368 -3.04 11.80 29.08
N GLN A 369 -3.04 12.98 29.74
CA GLN A 369 -2.83 13.12 31.17
C GLN A 369 -3.93 12.40 31.96
N LYS A 370 -5.20 12.58 31.59
CA LYS A 370 -6.32 11.89 32.26
C LYS A 370 -6.30 10.37 32.08
N LEU A 371 -5.75 9.88 30.96
CA LEU A 371 -5.55 8.45 30.72
C LEU A 371 -4.35 7.88 31.48
N GLY A 372 -3.52 8.73 32.09
CA GLY A 372 -2.30 8.31 32.78
C GLY A 372 -1.20 7.81 31.84
N LEU A 373 -1.20 8.27 30.57
CA LEU A 373 -0.17 7.90 29.61
C LEU A 373 1.18 8.52 29.98
N THR A 374 2.26 7.82 29.67
CA THR A 374 3.63 8.25 29.90
C THR A 374 3.87 9.59 29.22
N ASN A 375 4.43 10.57 29.92
CA ASN A 375 4.63 11.88 29.31
C ASN A 375 5.65 11.82 28.16
N ILE A 376 5.20 12.18 26.96
CA ILE A 376 6.05 12.41 25.79
C ILE A 376 6.17 13.93 25.66
N SER A 377 7.34 14.46 26.02
CA SER A 377 7.75 15.84 25.78
C SER A 377 9.00 15.86 24.91
N LYS A 378 9.10 16.87 24.04
CA LYS A 378 10.24 17.08 23.13
C LYS A 378 11.59 17.10 23.83
#